data_AF-A0A3D4SW43-F1
#
_entry.id   AF-A0A3D4SW43-F1
#
_cell.length_a   1.000
_cell.length_b   1.000
_cell.length_c   1.000
_cell.angle_alpha   90.00
_cell.angle_beta   90.00
_cell.angle_gamma   90.00
#
_symmetry.space_group_name_H-M   'P 1'
#
loop_
_entity.id
_entity.type
_entity.pdbx_description
1 polymer ?
#
loop_
_entity_poly.entity_id
_entity_poly.type
_entity_poly.pdbx_seq_one_letter_code
_entity_poly.pdbx_strand_id
1 'polypeptide(L)'
;DSDRGLRVHMVSMEYGAQNSSFAGVAEDALTVRSAFLDAGSDALRAVARQAVQRADDVARLLWIFARNTAFAVSGNADEADTEGIQAAFYQQVDHRFRGWLRELGPDSRRDDVLADWSVVLRTTATGLAKDLLSAQGPDVWAGRWDGTYRITGAVAVERLRRGLRDCLGTDPRSTTSENGESK
;
A
#
# COMPACT_ATOMS: atom_id res chain seq x y z
N ASP A 1 23.33 -7.01 -25.85
CA ASP A 1 22.06 -6.33 -26.16
C ASP A 1 21.93 -5.17 -25.19
N SER A 2 21.57 -3.98 -25.66
CA SER A 2 21.45 -2.79 -24.80
C SER A 2 20.08 -2.81 -24.13
N ASP A 3 20.00 -2.76 -22.80
CA ASP A 3 18.73 -2.72 -22.08
C ASP A 3 17.90 -1.48 -22.49
N ARG A 4 16.63 -1.66 -22.92
CA ARG A 4 15.75 -0.59 -23.41
C ARG A 4 14.41 -0.60 -22.67
N GLY A 5 13.72 0.54 -22.65
CA GLY A 5 12.34 0.61 -22.18
C GLY A 5 11.37 -0.02 -23.17
N LEU A 6 10.54 -0.94 -22.70
CA LEU A 6 9.44 -1.57 -23.41
C LEU A 6 8.11 -1.09 -22.85
N ARG A 7 7.20 -0.68 -23.72
CA ARG A 7 5.84 -0.33 -23.34
C ARG A 7 4.91 -1.52 -23.62
N VAL A 8 4.32 -2.07 -22.56
CA VAL A 8 3.35 -3.17 -22.61
C VAL A 8 1.96 -2.55 -22.52
N HIS A 9 1.11 -2.83 -23.50
CA HIS A 9 -0.30 -2.44 -23.51
C HIS A 9 -1.17 -3.64 -23.12
N MET A 10 -2.11 -3.41 -22.23
CA MET A 10 -3.14 -4.36 -21.82
C MET A 10 -4.50 -3.80 -22.21
N VAL A 11 -5.27 -4.59 -22.96
CA VAL A 11 -6.65 -4.25 -23.32
C VAL A 11 -7.52 -5.44 -22.94
N SER A 12 -8.58 -5.17 -22.19
CA SER A 12 -9.56 -6.16 -21.75
C SER A 12 -10.98 -5.65 -22.01
N MET A 13 -11.90 -6.58 -22.24
CA MET A 13 -13.34 -6.31 -22.37
C MET A 13 -14.06 -6.75 -21.10
N GLU A 14 -14.84 -5.85 -20.54
CA GLU A 14 -15.79 -6.16 -19.47
C GLU A 14 -17.13 -6.49 -20.10
N TYR A 15 -17.61 -7.71 -19.86
CA TYR A 15 -18.89 -8.18 -20.35
C TYR A 15 -19.98 -7.96 -19.31
N GLY A 16 -21.14 -7.49 -19.78
CA GLY A 16 -22.34 -7.30 -18.97
C GLY A 16 -23.06 -8.63 -18.68
N ALA A 17 -24.25 -8.53 -18.10
CA ALA A 17 -25.03 -9.69 -17.66
C ALA A 17 -25.13 -10.77 -18.77
N GLN A 18 -24.84 -12.02 -18.39
CA GLN A 18 -24.88 -13.19 -19.27
C GLN A 18 -23.99 -13.10 -20.52
N ASN A 19 -22.94 -12.27 -20.50
CA ASN A 19 -22.11 -11.97 -21.67
C ASN A 19 -22.91 -11.48 -22.89
N SER A 20 -24.12 -10.95 -22.65
CA SER A 20 -25.05 -10.55 -23.72
C SER A 20 -24.90 -9.09 -24.14
N SER A 21 -24.06 -8.33 -23.44
CA SER A 21 -23.77 -6.92 -23.70
C SER A 21 -22.33 -6.58 -23.32
N PHE A 22 -21.79 -5.51 -23.91
CA PHE A 22 -20.51 -4.92 -23.49
C PHE A 22 -20.77 -3.98 -22.31
N ALA A 23 -20.08 -4.20 -21.19
CA ALA A 23 -20.17 -3.33 -20.00
C ALA A 23 -19.07 -2.25 -19.99
N GLY A 24 -17.90 -2.56 -20.55
CA GLY A 24 -16.78 -1.63 -20.59
C GLY A 24 -15.56 -2.18 -21.35
N VAL A 25 -14.59 -1.30 -21.58
CA VAL A 25 -13.26 -1.67 -22.07
C VAL A 25 -12.25 -1.09 -21.09
N ALA A 26 -11.37 -1.95 -20.57
CA ALA A 26 -10.25 -1.54 -19.75
C ALA A 26 -9.00 -1.49 -20.64
N GLU A 27 -8.32 -0.34 -20.66
CA GLU A 27 -7.03 -0.15 -21.31
C GLU A 27 -6.01 0.33 -20.27
N ASP A 28 -4.84 -0.30 -20.22
CA ASP A 28 -3.70 0.16 -19.41
C ASP A 28 -2.39 -0.01 -20.19
N ALA A 29 -1.38 0.78 -19.85
CA ALA A 29 -0.02 0.61 -20.34
C ALA A 29 1.02 0.77 -19.24
N LEU A 30 1.98 -0.15 -19.21
CA LEU A 30 3.12 -0.13 -18.31
C LEU A 30 4.42 -0.08 -19.10
N THR A 31 5.40 0.68 -18.61
CA THR A 31 6.75 0.68 -19.17
C THR A 31 7.68 -0.10 -18.26
N VAL A 32 8.35 -1.11 -18.80
CA VAL A 32 9.32 -1.96 -18.10
C VAL A 32 10.63 -1.99 -18.88
N ARG A 33 11.73 -2.40 -18.26
CA ARG A 33 13.01 -2.60 -18.95
C ARG A 33 13.00 -3.94 -19.70
N SER A 34 13.68 -4.04 -20.85
CA SER A 34 13.71 -5.26 -21.67
C SER A 34 14.26 -6.47 -20.91
N ALA A 35 15.13 -6.23 -19.93
CA ALA A 35 15.60 -7.24 -19.00
C ALA A 35 14.48 -8.04 -18.29
N PHE A 36 13.25 -7.51 -18.16
CA PHE A 36 12.12 -8.25 -17.59
C PHE A 36 11.67 -9.45 -18.43
N LEU A 37 11.97 -9.45 -19.73
CA LEU A 37 11.58 -10.52 -20.66
C LEU A 37 12.66 -11.61 -20.77
N ASP A 38 13.86 -11.37 -20.25
CA ASP A 38 14.93 -12.35 -20.29
C ASP A 38 14.63 -13.54 -19.38
N ALA A 39 14.84 -14.76 -19.89
CA ALA A 39 14.54 -15.99 -19.15
C ALA A 39 15.26 -16.05 -17.79
N GLY A 40 16.49 -15.51 -17.70
CA GLY A 40 17.30 -15.49 -16.48
C GLY A 40 16.93 -14.42 -15.43
N SER A 41 16.00 -13.51 -15.72
CA SER A 41 15.69 -12.35 -14.87
C SER A 41 14.64 -12.64 -13.78
N ASP A 42 14.60 -13.85 -13.24
CA ASP A 42 13.62 -14.24 -12.22
C ASP A 42 13.75 -13.43 -10.93
N ALA A 43 14.98 -13.09 -10.53
CA ALA A 43 15.22 -12.22 -9.38
C ALA A 43 14.58 -10.84 -9.58
N LEU A 44 14.75 -10.23 -10.76
CA LEU A 44 14.16 -8.93 -11.11
C LEU A 44 12.62 -8.97 -11.07
N ARG A 45 12.02 -10.00 -11.67
CA ARG A 45 10.57 -10.23 -11.64
C ARG A 45 10.07 -10.47 -10.21
N ALA A 46 10.84 -11.16 -9.38
CA ALA A 46 10.50 -11.38 -7.98
C ALA A 46 10.49 -10.07 -7.18
N VAL A 47 11.40 -9.14 -7.45
CA VAL A 47 11.38 -7.80 -6.82
C VAL A 47 10.11 -7.04 -7.18
N ALA A 48 9.71 -7.02 -8.45
CA ALA A 48 8.47 -6.37 -8.89
C ALA A 48 7.23 -7.00 -8.23
N ARG A 49 7.14 -8.33 -8.17
CA ARG A 49 6.04 -9.03 -7.48
C ARG A 49 6.00 -8.72 -5.99
N GLN A 50 7.17 -8.69 -5.33
CA GLN A 50 7.24 -8.36 -3.92
C GLN A 50 6.80 -6.90 -3.64
N ALA A 51 7.11 -5.97 -4.54
CA ALA A 51 6.64 -4.59 -4.42
C ALA A 51 5.12 -4.47 -4.50
N VAL A 52 4.48 -5.22 -5.41
CA VAL A 52 3.01 -5.30 -5.50
C VAL A 52 2.43 -5.93 -4.23
N GLN A 53 2.96 -7.07 -3.79
CA GLN A 53 2.49 -7.74 -2.57
C GLN A 53 2.54 -6.81 -1.35
N ARG A 54 3.62 -6.02 -1.19
CA ARG A 54 3.72 -5.03 -0.10
C ARG A 54 2.65 -3.95 -0.19
N ALA A 55 2.28 -3.51 -1.38
CA ALA A 55 1.19 -2.55 -1.56
C ALA A 55 -0.15 -3.17 -1.14
N ASP A 56 -0.41 -4.41 -1.54
CA ASP A 56 -1.64 -5.13 -1.17
C ASP A 56 -1.75 -5.38 0.34
N ASP A 57 -0.63 -5.76 0.98
CA ASP A 57 -0.57 -5.93 2.43
C ASP A 57 -0.88 -4.62 3.16
N VAL A 58 -0.36 -3.49 2.65
CA VAL A 58 -0.64 -2.16 3.22
C VAL A 58 -2.09 -1.74 3.00
N ALA A 59 -2.65 -1.99 1.81
CA ALA A 59 -4.07 -1.73 1.53
C ALA A 59 -4.97 -2.54 2.48
N ARG A 60 -4.62 -3.81 2.74
CA ARG A 60 -5.31 -4.64 3.74
C ARG A 60 -5.19 -4.06 5.16
N LEU A 61 -4.03 -3.53 5.54
CA LEU A 61 -3.88 -2.88 6.85
C LEU A 61 -4.73 -1.61 6.97
N LEU A 62 -4.86 -0.83 5.89
CA LEU A 62 -5.77 0.33 5.84
C LEU A 62 -7.24 -0.08 5.93
N TRP A 63 -7.63 -1.18 5.29
CA TRP A 63 -8.96 -1.78 5.45
C TRP A 63 -9.26 -2.11 6.92
N ILE A 64 -8.32 -2.77 7.62
CA ILE A 64 -8.45 -3.11 9.05
C ILE A 64 -8.51 -1.84 9.90
N PHE A 65 -7.68 -0.84 9.57
CA PHE A 65 -7.64 0.43 10.26
C PHE A 65 -8.96 1.21 10.17
N ALA A 66 -9.56 1.29 8.98
CA ALA A 66 -10.84 1.95 8.78
C ALA A 66 -11.96 1.27 9.59
N ARG A 67 -11.99 -0.07 9.61
CA ARG A 67 -12.93 -0.85 10.44
C ARG A 67 -12.76 -0.61 11.93
N ASN A 68 -11.52 -0.60 12.43
CA ASN A 68 -11.26 -0.29 13.83
C ASN A 68 -11.68 1.15 14.19
N THR A 69 -11.52 2.09 13.25
CA THR A 69 -11.92 3.48 13.42
C THR A 69 -13.44 3.62 13.49
N ALA A 70 -14.18 3.01 12.54
CA ALA A 70 -15.64 2.98 12.57
C ALA A 70 -16.17 2.31 13.84
N PHE A 71 -15.60 1.16 14.20
CA PHE A 71 -15.97 0.47 15.43
C PHE A 71 -15.71 1.31 16.68
N ALA A 72 -14.60 2.05 16.76
CA ALA A 72 -14.33 2.95 17.87
C ALA A 72 -15.41 4.04 18.02
N VAL A 73 -15.95 4.53 16.90
CA VAL A 73 -16.97 5.60 16.87
C VAL A 73 -18.37 5.06 17.17
N SER A 74 -18.83 4.03 16.46
CA SER A 74 -20.23 3.56 16.50
C SER A 74 -20.42 2.21 17.18
N GLY A 75 -19.37 1.41 17.30
CA GLY A 75 -19.45 0.01 17.75
C GLY A 75 -19.79 -0.94 16.62
N ASN A 76 -19.85 -0.45 15.39
CA ASN A 76 -20.11 -1.24 14.19
C ASN A 76 -18.97 -1.04 13.18
N ALA A 77 -18.18 -2.09 12.95
CA ALA A 77 -17.06 -2.05 12.01
C ALA A 77 -17.50 -1.96 10.54
N ASP A 78 -18.74 -2.37 10.23
CA ASP A 78 -19.24 -2.44 8.86
C ASP A 78 -19.71 -1.08 8.32
N GLU A 79 -19.72 -0.04 9.15
CA GLU A 79 -19.92 1.36 8.74
C GLU A 79 -18.67 2.00 8.14
N ALA A 80 -17.54 1.29 8.13
CA ALA A 80 -16.31 1.80 7.55
C ALA A 80 -16.38 1.86 6.01
N ASP A 81 -15.99 3.00 5.44
CA ASP A 81 -15.70 3.13 4.01
C ASP A 81 -14.32 2.50 3.69
N THR A 82 -14.29 1.17 3.66
CA THR A 82 -13.05 0.42 3.40
C THR A 82 -12.63 0.47 1.94
N GLU A 83 -13.60 0.52 1.02
CA GLU A 83 -13.32 0.61 -0.41
C GLU A 83 -12.70 1.97 -0.74
N GLY A 84 -13.24 3.06 -0.18
CA GLY A 84 -12.72 4.41 -0.38
C GLY A 84 -11.27 4.57 0.09
N ILE A 85 -10.92 4.09 1.28
CA ILE A 85 -9.53 4.21 1.77
C ILE A 85 -8.54 3.37 0.96
N GLN A 86 -8.94 2.18 0.49
CA GLN A 86 -8.09 1.35 -0.37
C GLN A 86 -7.92 1.97 -1.76
N ALA A 87 -9.02 2.47 -2.35
CA ALA A 87 -8.97 3.17 -3.63
C ALA A 87 -8.07 4.42 -3.56
N ALA A 88 -8.23 5.24 -2.51
CA ALA A 88 -7.38 6.41 -2.29
C ALA A 88 -5.90 6.04 -2.13
N PHE A 89 -5.61 4.92 -1.47
CA PHE A 89 -4.26 4.39 -1.36
C PHE A 89 -3.67 4.00 -2.71
N TYR A 90 -4.36 3.15 -3.48
CA TYR A 90 -3.88 2.71 -4.80
C TYR A 90 -3.71 3.89 -5.76
N GLN A 91 -4.64 4.85 -5.76
CA GLN A 91 -4.52 6.07 -6.56
C GLN A 91 -3.25 6.87 -6.24
N GLN A 92 -2.90 7.01 -4.96
CA GLN A 92 -1.71 7.78 -4.57
C GLN A 92 -0.39 7.07 -4.89
N VAL A 93 -0.38 5.73 -4.86
CA VAL A 93 0.86 4.95 -5.08
C VAL A 93 1.06 4.55 -6.55
N ASP A 94 0.02 4.51 -7.38
CA ASP A 94 0.07 4.02 -8.77
C ASP A 94 1.14 4.72 -9.61
N HIS A 95 1.11 6.05 -9.72
CA HIS A 95 2.11 6.79 -10.49
C HIS A 95 3.54 6.53 -9.99
N ARG A 96 3.73 6.42 -8.67
CA ARG A 96 5.05 6.15 -8.07
C ARG A 96 5.52 4.73 -8.34
N PHE A 97 4.61 3.76 -8.28
CA PHE A 97 4.89 2.38 -8.65
C PHE A 97 5.32 2.29 -10.12
N ARG A 98 4.61 2.95 -11.04
CA ARG A 98 4.95 2.96 -12.47
C ARG A 98 6.32 3.58 -12.74
N GLY A 99 6.64 4.68 -12.07
CA GLY A 99 7.96 5.31 -12.14
C GLY A 99 9.07 4.39 -11.63
N TRP A 100 8.87 3.81 -10.44
CA TRP A 100 9.79 2.86 -9.81
C TRP A 100 10.01 1.61 -10.68
N LEU A 101 8.95 1.03 -11.24
CA LEU A 101 9.01 -0.17 -12.07
C LEU A 101 9.80 0.07 -13.37
N ARG A 102 9.68 1.26 -13.95
CA ARG A 102 10.42 1.68 -15.15
C ARG A 102 11.93 1.77 -14.90
N GLU A 103 12.34 2.09 -13.68
CA GLU A 103 13.74 2.24 -13.28
C GLU A 103 14.39 0.91 -12.89
N LEU A 104 13.58 -0.09 -12.51
CA LEU A 104 14.04 -1.39 -12.07
C LEU A 104 14.75 -2.17 -13.21
N GLY A 105 16.02 -2.52 -12.99
CA GLY A 105 16.84 -3.22 -13.98
C GLY A 105 17.84 -4.21 -13.36
N PRO A 106 18.71 -4.84 -14.17
CA PRO A 106 19.63 -5.88 -13.70
C PRO A 106 20.58 -5.45 -12.59
N ASP A 107 21.00 -4.18 -12.61
CA ASP A 107 21.92 -3.60 -11.62
C ASP A 107 21.21 -3.12 -10.34
N SER A 108 19.88 -3.21 -10.29
CA SER A 108 19.10 -2.82 -9.13
C SER A 108 19.37 -3.75 -7.95
N ARG A 109 19.85 -3.17 -6.85
CA ARG A 109 20.02 -3.88 -5.59
C ARG A 109 18.66 -4.06 -4.93
N ARG A 110 18.21 -5.31 -4.83
CA ARG A 110 16.90 -5.70 -4.31
C ARG A 110 16.51 -4.97 -3.02
N ASP A 111 17.39 -4.99 -2.03
CA ASP A 111 17.06 -4.46 -0.71
C ASP A 111 16.88 -2.94 -0.74
N ASP A 112 17.70 -2.24 -1.52
CA ASP A 112 17.67 -0.78 -1.65
C ASP A 112 16.37 -0.33 -2.33
N VAL A 113 16.04 -0.91 -3.49
CA VAL A 113 14.83 -0.53 -4.25
C VAL A 113 13.54 -0.87 -3.52
N LEU A 114 13.54 -1.95 -2.74
CA LEU A 114 12.39 -2.35 -1.92
C LEU A 114 12.28 -1.51 -0.64
N ALA A 115 13.39 -1.06 -0.06
CA ALA A 115 13.39 -0.14 1.08
C ALA A 115 12.81 1.22 0.68
N ASP A 116 13.23 1.77 -0.47
CA ASP A 116 12.69 3.02 -1.01
C ASP A 116 11.19 2.91 -1.26
N TRP A 117 10.75 1.81 -1.86
CA TRP A 117 9.34 1.55 -2.08
C TRP A 117 8.55 1.46 -0.76
N SER A 118 9.09 0.75 0.24
CA SER A 118 8.50 0.68 1.59
C SER A 118 8.32 2.05 2.24
N VAL A 119 9.23 3.00 2.01
CA VAL A 119 9.08 4.37 2.52
C VAL A 119 7.89 5.08 1.88
N VAL A 120 7.70 4.92 0.56
CA VAL A 120 6.54 5.47 -0.16
C VAL A 120 5.24 4.90 0.43
N LEU A 121 5.14 3.57 0.49
CA LEU A 121 3.95 2.89 1.01
C LEU A 121 3.61 3.33 2.45
N ARG A 122 4.62 3.38 3.34
CA ARG A 122 4.45 3.80 4.73
C ARG A 122 3.98 5.25 4.83
N THR A 123 4.58 6.14 4.05
CA THR A 123 4.24 7.57 4.07
C THR A 123 2.81 7.79 3.58
N THR A 124 2.41 7.13 2.49
CA THR A 124 1.04 7.22 1.96
C THR A 124 0.01 6.67 2.95
N ALA A 125 0.24 5.47 3.49
CA ALA A 125 -0.70 4.85 4.43
C ALA A 125 -0.84 5.65 5.73
N THR A 126 0.26 6.19 6.26
CA THR A 126 0.21 7.02 7.48
C THR A 126 -0.46 8.37 7.23
N GLY A 127 -0.31 8.95 6.05
CA GLY A 127 -1.06 10.14 5.62
C GLY A 127 -2.57 9.89 5.60
N LEU A 128 -3.01 8.85 4.87
CA LEU A 128 -4.43 8.48 4.81
C LEU A 128 -5.03 8.17 6.18
N ALA A 129 -4.28 7.46 7.03
CA ALA A 129 -4.73 7.14 8.38
C ALA A 129 -4.90 8.41 9.24
N LYS A 130 -3.99 9.37 9.11
CA LYS A 130 -4.08 10.66 9.78
C LYS A 130 -5.30 11.45 9.30
N ASP A 131 -5.55 11.48 8.00
CA ASP A 131 -6.69 12.21 7.42
C ASP A 131 -8.02 11.61 7.89
N LEU A 132 -8.15 10.27 7.85
CA LEU A 132 -9.35 9.58 8.33
C LEU A 132 -9.65 9.89 9.81
N LEU A 133 -8.63 9.87 10.67
CA LEU A 133 -8.80 10.13 12.10
C LEU A 133 -9.08 11.60 12.40
N SER A 134 -8.47 12.51 11.64
CA SER A 134 -8.69 13.96 11.83
C SER A 134 -10.12 14.37 11.49
N ALA A 135 -10.81 13.58 10.66
CA ALA A 135 -12.23 13.76 10.36
C ALA A 135 -13.20 13.24 11.44
N GLN A 136 -12.70 12.52 12.46
CA GLN A 136 -13.56 11.92 13.49
C GLN A 136 -13.82 12.85 14.68
N GLY A 137 -14.97 12.67 15.31
CA GLY A 137 -15.31 13.30 16.59
C GLY A 137 -14.58 12.70 17.80
N PRO A 138 -14.78 13.25 19.00
CA PRO A 138 -14.10 12.80 20.22
C PRO A 138 -14.34 11.32 20.57
N ASP A 139 -15.45 10.75 20.11
CA ASP A 139 -15.83 9.36 20.34
C ASP A 139 -14.79 8.36 19.85
N VAL A 140 -14.05 8.68 18.77
CA VAL A 140 -12.98 7.78 18.29
C VAL A 140 -11.88 7.58 19.35
N TRP A 141 -11.63 8.61 20.17
CA TRP A 141 -10.60 8.58 21.21
C TRP A 141 -11.11 7.96 22.50
N ALA A 142 -12.39 8.17 22.82
CA ALA A 142 -13.05 7.43 23.88
C ALA A 142 -13.10 5.93 23.53
N GLY A 143 -13.42 5.58 22.29
CA GLY A 143 -13.50 4.22 21.79
C GLY A 143 -14.56 3.36 22.47
N ARG A 144 -14.64 2.09 22.06
CA ARG A 144 -15.67 1.13 22.47
C ARG A 144 -15.08 -0.25 22.76
N TRP A 145 -15.79 -1.05 23.55
CA TRP A 145 -15.39 -2.41 23.87
C TRP A 145 -15.91 -3.39 22.83
N ASP A 146 -15.03 -4.25 22.31
CA ASP A 146 -15.37 -5.38 21.42
C ASP A 146 -15.70 -6.68 22.18
N GLY A 147 -15.85 -6.57 23.51
CA GLY A 147 -15.98 -7.68 24.44
C GLY A 147 -14.68 -8.03 25.17
N THR A 148 -13.51 -7.81 24.54
CA THR A 148 -12.20 -8.14 25.14
C THR A 148 -11.28 -6.93 25.25
N TYR A 149 -11.25 -6.09 24.21
CA TYR A 149 -10.37 -4.95 24.11
C TYR A 149 -11.17 -3.66 23.89
N ARG A 150 -10.66 -2.57 24.46
CA ARG A 150 -11.14 -1.23 24.13
C ARG A 150 -10.47 -0.76 22.84
N ILE A 151 -11.25 -0.63 21.78
CA ILE A 151 -10.81 -0.14 20.48
C ILE A 151 -10.99 1.37 20.45
N THR A 152 -9.87 2.09 20.35
CA THR A 152 -9.79 3.55 20.18
C THR A 152 -9.04 3.88 18.90
N GLY A 153 -9.10 5.14 18.46
CA GLY A 153 -8.27 5.64 17.36
C GLY A 153 -6.77 5.44 17.62
N ALA A 154 -6.31 5.63 18.87
CA ALA A 154 -4.91 5.38 19.24
C ALA A 154 -4.52 3.90 19.10
N VAL A 155 -5.41 2.98 19.51
CA VAL A 155 -5.20 1.53 19.32
C VAL A 155 -5.19 1.17 17.83
N ALA A 156 -6.09 1.76 17.03
CA ALA A 156 -6.11 1.55 15.58
C ALA A 156 -4.81 1.99 14.92
N VAL A 157 -4.26 3.16 15.30
CA VAL A 157 -2.96 3.66 14.81
C VAL A 157 -1.83 2.73 15.20
N GLU A 158 -1.77 2.26 16.45
CA GLU A 158 -0.69 1.35 16.87
C GLU A 158 -0.76 0.01 16.14
N ARG A 159 -1.96 -0.53 15.92
CA ARG A 159 -2.15 -1.74 15.11
C ARG A 159 -1.68 -1.53 13.67
N LEU A 160 -2.04 -0.41 13.04
CA LEU A 160 -1.56 -0.05 11.70
C LEU A 160 -0.04 0.06 11.67
N ARG A 161 0.56 0.82 12.60
CA ARG A 161 2.02 1.01 12.69
C ARG A 161 2.76 -0.32 12.87
N ARG A 162 2.25 -1.20 13.73
CA ARG A 162 2.81 -2.55 13.91
C ARG A 162 2.74 -3.36 12.63
N GLY A 163 1.56 -3.44 11.99
CA GLY A 163 1.41 -4.14 10.73
C GLY A 163 2.33 -3.60 9.63
N LEU A 164 2.49 -2.27 9.54
CA LEU A 164 3.42 -1.64 8.61
C LEU A 164 4.88 -2.00 8.91
N ARG A 165 5.28 -2.10 10.19
CA ARG A 165 6.62 -2.60 10.55
C ARG A 165 6.81 -4.06 10.13
N ASP A 166 5.78 -4.89 10.34
CA ASP A 166 5.86 -6.32 10.07
C ASP A 166 5.96 -6.61 8.56
N CYS A 167 5.19 -5.92 7.71
CA CYS A 167 5.22 -6.17 6.26
C CYS A 167 6.26 -5.34 5.48
N LEU A 168 6.63 -4.14 5.96
CA LEU A 168 7.56 -3.24 5.26
C LEU A 168 8.96 -3.16 5.90
N GLY A 169 9.15 -3.76 7.08
CA GLY A 169 10.34 -3.59 7.92
C GLY A 169 10.32 -2.29 8.74
N THR A 170 11.39 -2.05 9.50
CA THR A 170 11.58 -0.81 10.27
C THR A 170 11.79 0.39 9.34
N ASP A 171 11.35 1.59 9.72
CA ASP A 171 11.66 2.80 8.96
C ASP A 171 13.15 3.14 9.14
N PRO A 172 13.97 3.19 8.07
CA PRO A 172 15.38 3.56 8.16
C PRO A 172 15.61 4.93 8.83
N ARG A 173 14.61 5.83 8.78
CA ARG A 173 14.69 7.18 9.37
C ARG A 173 14.39 7.23 10.86
N SER A 174 13.86 6.14 11.44
CA SER A 174 13.57 6.06 12.88
C SER A 174 14.78 5.69 13.74
N THR A 175 15.90 5.25 13.15
CA THR A 175 17.11 4.85 13.88
C THR A 175 18.06 6.02 14.20
N THR A 176 17.77 7.24 13.72
CA THR A 176 18.64 8.41 13.90
C THR A 176 18.42 9.15 15.23
N SER A 177 17.48 8.73 16.09
CA SER A 177 17.17 9.44 17.33
C SER A 177 17.46 8.61 18.59
N GLU A 178 18.70 8.12 18.78
CA GLU A 178 19.12 7.60 20.10
C GLU A 178 20.63 7.70 20.42
N ASN A 179 21.47 8.28 19.54
CA ASN A 179 22.90 8.51 19.84
C ASN A 179 23.22 10.00 19.94
N GLY A 180 22.60 10.67 20.92
CA GLY A 180 22.92 12.05 21.32
C GLY A 180 23.42 12.07 22.75
N GLU A 181 24.75 11.95 22.88
CA GLU A 181 25.63 12.38 23.98
C GLU A 181 24.99 12.93 25.27
N SER A 182 25.13 12.18 26.37
CA SER A 182 25.34 12.79 27.68
C SER A 182 26.84 13.02 27.86
N LYS A 183 27.23 14.30 27.96
CA LYS A 183 28.52 14.73 28.50
C LYS A 183 28.38 15.03 30.00
#